data_AF-R1H6F0-F1
#
_entry.id   AF-R1H6F0-F1
#
_cell.length_a   1.000
_cell.length_b   1.000
_cell.length_c   1.000
_cell.angle_alpha   90.00
_cell.angle_beta   90.00
_cell.angle_gamma   90.00
#
_symmetry.space_group_name_H-M   'P 1'
#
loop_
_entity.id
_entity.type
_entity.pdbx_description
1 polymer ?
#
loop_
_entity_poly.entity_id
_entity_poly.type
_entity_poly.pdbx_seq_one_letter_code
_entity_poly.pdbx_strand_id
1 'polypeptide(L)'
;EAELKALAEQESTLRQRLVQGEARLDQQMGAEPWRQWVAGERWQEWRQICEAYLQGQSEWEQLGNELATLTPLLSAQEVRVQSQNERLDKLEADYKEGEQQRQALLASRAECLGGLAIEAVEAEWQQRLAQLAGQIDEAGAAVRGLRERQTELKTRLAHLEQERQLTEHRRQALLARWSEHASALGVGEDELRRLLAISAEERKAKRQTLQGLEEALAEARTRLVERQRALAQEEAKLACYREQHPDMAGFCDEALSLRLAECEASCRELDEQLFECRSQLAQDEAARQKAGELQAAVLRQQEVADHWQQLSDLIGQANGAKFRTFAQSLTLERLLLEANAQLGDLSPRYRLERVPGTDLALQVVDLDMGDEVRSVDSLSGGESFLVSLALALALSSLSSKQTQIESLFIDEGFGTLDPDSLDLALASLDSLQAAGRQIGVISHVQTLVERIGVQIRIEALGGGESRVVLP
;
A
#
# COMPACT_ATOMS: atom_id res chain seq x y z
N GLU A 1 95.56 -127.77 59.31
CA GLU A 1 95.55 -129.17 59.81
C GLU A 1 94.35 -129.98 59.32
N ALA A 2 93.12 -129.42 59.32
CA ALA A 2 91.94 -130.13 58.80
C ALA A 2 92.08 -130.52 57.31
N GLU A 3 92.64 -129.66 56.46
CA GLU A 3 92.84 -129.95 55.03
C GLU A 3 93.92 -131.01 54.75
N LEU A 4 94.97 -131.09 55.57
CA LEU A 4 96.03 -132.11 55.41
C LEU A 4 95.54 -133.51 55.79
N LYS A 5 94.68 -133.63 56.82
CA LYS A 5 94.01 -134.89 57.15
C LYS A 5 92.98 -135.29 56.11
N ALA A 6 92.21 -134.34 55.60
CA ALA A 6 91.26 -134.59 54.51
C ALA A 6 91.98 -135.05 53.23
N LEU A 7 93.13 -134.45 52.89
CA LEU A 7 93.95 -134.87 51.74
C LEU A 7 94.62 -136.24 51.97
N ALA A 8 95.05 -136.57 53.19
CA ALA A 8 95.61 -137.89 53.49
C ALA A 8 94.53 -139.00 53.51
N GLU A 9 93.32 -138.71 54.01
CA GLU A 9 92.16 -139.61 53.90
C GLU A 9 91.66 -139.72 52.45
N GLN A 10 91.69 -138.63 51.67
CA GLN A 10 91.44 -138.66 50.22
C GLN A 10 92.51 -139.47 49.48
N GLU A 11 93.78 -139.38 49.86
CA GLU A 11 94.85 -140.16 49.24
C GLU A 11 94.72 -141.64 49.60
N SER A 12 94.36 -141.98 50.85
CA SER A 12 94.15 -143.38 51.25
C SER A 12 92.92 -143.98 50.59
N THR A 13 91.82 -143.23 50.47
CA THR A 13 90.61 -143.65 49.74
C THR A 13 90.83 -143.72 48.23
N LEU A 14 91.65 -142.84 47.66
CA LEU A 14 92.05 -142.91 46.24
C LEU A 14 92.96 -144.11 45.98
N ARG A 15 93.90 -144.45 46.88
CA ARG A 15 94.72 -145.67 46.78
C ARG A 15 93.87 -146.93 46.91
N GLN A 16 92.91 -146.97 47.84
CA GLN A 16 91.95 -148.08 47.93
C GLN A 16 91.06 -148.20 46.68
N ARG A 17 90.62 -147.07 46.11
CA ARG A 17 89.85 -147.06 44.86
C ARG A 17 90.68 -147.48 43.65
N LEU A 18 91.98 -147.15 43.61
CA LEU A 18 92.90 -147.62 42.58
C LEU A 18 93.08 -149.13 42.65
N VAL A 19 93.31 -149.70 43.84
CA VAL A 19 93.44 -151.16 44.01
C VAL A 19 92.12 -151.88 43.69
N GLN A 20 90.97 -151.33 44.07
CA GLN A 20 89.67 -151.89 43.69
C GLN A 20 89.35 -151.72 42.20
N GLY A 21 89.81 -150.64 41.58
CA GLY A 21 89.70 -150.39 40.15
C GLY A 21 90.57 -151.35 39.34
N GLU A 22 91.82 -151.57 39.76
CA GLU A 22 92.73 -152.55 39.18
C GLU A 22 92.16 -153.97 39.27
N ALA A 23 91.59 -154.35 40.42
CA ALA A 23 90.95 -155.65 40.56
C ALA A 23 89.70 -155.82 39.66
N ARG A 24 88.91 -154.75 39.46
CA ARG A 24 87.76 -154.77 38.55
C ARG A 24 88.17 -154.87 37.08
N LEU A 25 89.26 -154.18 36.71
CA LEU A 25 89.81 -154.21 35.36
C LEU A 25 90.49 -155.55 35.07
N ASP A 26 91.19 -156.14 36.05
CA ASP A 26 91.77 -157.49 35.93
C ASP A 26 90.67 -158.57 35.76
N GLN A 27 89.50 -158.39 36.38
CA GLN A 27 88.35 -159.28 36.20
C GLN A 27 87.70 -159.18 34.81
N GLN A 28 87.66 -157.99 34.21
CA GLN A 28 86.99 -157.77 32.93
C GLN A 28 87.88 -158.02 31.71
N MET A 29 89.20 -157.92 31.86
CA MET A 29 90.14 -157.88 30.72
C MET A 29 91.24 -158.96 30.75
N GLY A 30 91.38 -159.74 31.84
CA GLY A 30 92.41 -160.78 31.98
C GLY A 30 93.82 -160.23 32.31
N ALA A 31 94.56 -160.92 33.17
CA ALA A 31 95.58 -160.33 34.03
C ALA A 31 96.95 -159.90 33.41
N GLU A 32 97.17 -159.85 32.10
CA GLU A 32 98.47 -159.40 31.55
C GLU A 32 98.49 -158.49 30.29
N PRO A 33 97.44 -158.30 29.46
CA PRO A 33 97.57 -157.44 28.26
C PRO A 33 97.27 -155.93 28.45
N TRP A 34 96.39 -155.53 29.37
CA TRP A 34 95.86 -154.15 29.38
C TRP A 34 96.86 -153.10 29.91
N ARG A 35 97.79 -153.51 30.78
CA ARG A 35 98.82 -152.61 31.33
C ARG A 35 99.80 -152.12 30.26
N GLN A 36 100.01 -152.90 29.19
CA GLN A 36 100.81 -152.48 28.03
C GLN A 36 100.06 -151.50 27.11
N TRP A 37 98.72 -151.54 27.10
CA TRP A 37 97.88 -150.67 26.27
C TRP A 37 97.81 -149.23 26.79
N VAL A 38 97.79 -149.05 28.11
CA VAL A 38 97.76 -147.73 28.78
C VAL A 38 99.07 -146.95 28.63
N ALA A 39 100.20 -147.65 28.40
CA ALA A 39 101.49 -147.02 28.14
C ALA A 39 101.76 -146.74 26.65
N GLY A 40 100.84 -147.10 25.75
CA GLY A 40 101.00 -146.92 24.31
C GLY A 40 100.44 -145.58 23.78
N GLU A 41 100.91 -145.16 22.60
CA GLU A 41 100.47 -143.95 21.88
C GLU A 41 98.94 -143.88 21.71
N ARG A 42 98.27 -145.03 21.57
CA ARG A 42 96.80 -145.12 21.39
C ARG A 42 95.98 -144.54 22.55
N TRP A 43 96.51 -144.52 23.78
CA TRP A 43 95.81 -143.93 24.93
C TRP A 43 95.89 -142.39 24.93
N GLN A 44 97.02 -141.83 24.47
CA GLN A 44 97.18 -140.39 24.35
C GLN A 44 96.29 -139.82 23.24
N GLU A 45 96.17 -140.53 22.10
CA GLU A 45 95.21 -140.18 21.04
C GLU A 45 93.77 -140.18 21.55
N TRP A 46 93.38 -141.20 22.33
CA TRP A 46 92.03 -141.29 22.89
C TRP A 46 91.72 -140.14 23.86
N ARG A 47 92.70 -139.74 24.68
CA ARG A 47 92.56 -138.61 25.60
C ARG A 47 92.39 -137.27 24.87
N GLN A 48 93.17 -137.03 23.81
CA GLN A 48 93.03 -135.82 22.99
C GLN A 48 91.66 -135.74 22.32
N ILE A 49 91.12 -136.87 21.85
CA ILE A 49 89.77 -136.94 21.28
C ILE A 49 88.70 -136.60 22.33
N CYS A 50 88.84 -137.07 23.57
CA CYS A 50 87.91 -136.75 24.65
C CYS A 50 87.96 -135.26 25.07
N GLU A 51 89.15 -134.67 25.15
CA GLU A 51 89.30 -133.24 25.47
C GLU A 51 88.72 -132.34 24.37
N ALA A 52 88.93 -132.70 23.08
CA ALA A 52 88.30 -132.01 21.94
C ALA A 52 86.77 -132.14 21.94
N TYR A 53 86.23 -133.30 22.32
CA TYR A 53 84.78 -133.53 22.44
C TYR A 53 84.15 -132.66 23.53
N LEU A 54 84.79 -132.57 24.70
CA LEU A 54 84.31 -131.75 25.82
C LEU A 54 84.36 -130.25 25.50
N GLN A 55 85.41 -129.78 24.83
CA GLN A 55 85.47 -128.40 24.34
C GLN A 55 84.34 -128.12 23.34
N GLY A 56 84.15 -128.99 22.34
CA GLY A 56 83.05 -128.85 21.38
C GLY A 56 81.66 -128.89 22.03
N GLN A 57 81.47 -129.69 23.09
CA GLN A 57 80.22 -129.72 23.84
C GLN A 57 79.96 -128.41 24.58
N SER A 58 80.99 -127.80 25.19
CA SER A 58 80.86 -126.52 25.87
C SER A 58 80.58 -125.35 24.91
N GLU A 59 81.21 -125.35 23.73
CA GLU A 59 80.93 -124.37 22.66
C GLU A 59 79.51 -124.54 22.10
N TRP A 60 79.05 -125.79 21.96
CA TRP A 60 77.68 -126.08 21.54
C TRP A 60 76.63 -125.60 22.55
N GLU A 61 76.88 -125.77 23.85
CA GLU A 61 76.00 -125.25 24.91
C GLU A 61 75.98 -123.71 24.96
N GLN A 62 77.13 -123.06 24.75
CA GLN A 62 77.21 -121.59 24.67
C GLN A 62 76.45 -121.06 23.44
N LEU A 63 76.71 -121.61 22.25
CA LEU A 63 76.00 -121.25 21.02
C LEU A 63 74.50 -121.57 21.11
N GLY A 64 74.13 -122.66 21.80
CA GLY A 64 72.74 -123.02 22.06
C GLY A 64 72.02 -121.98 22.93
N ASN A 65 72.67 -121.47 23.97
CA ASN A 65 72.13 -120.40 24.81
C ASN A 65 72.06 -119.05 24.07
N GLU A 66 73.06 -118.72 23.26
CA GLU A 66 73.01 -117.52 22.40
C GLU A 66 71.87 -117.60 21.39
N LEU A 67 71.68 -118.75 20.73
CA LEU A 67 70.53 -118.99 19.85
C LEU A 67 69.19 -118.89 20.60
N ALA A 68 69.10 -119.42 21.82
CA ALA A 68 67.88 -119.35 22.63
C ALA A 68 67.52 -117.90 23.03
N THR A 69 68.50 -117.02 23.21
CA THR A 69 68.27 -115.59 23.48
C THR A 69 67.99 -114.76 22.23
N LEU A 70 68.66 -115.06 21.12
CA LEU A 70 68.51 -114.33 19.85
C LEU A 70 67.21 -114.68 19.12
N THR A 71 66.74 -115.93 19.19
CA THR A 71 65.51 -116.38 18.51
C THR A 71 64.26 -115.57 18.90
N PRO A 72 63.94 -115.31 20.19
CA PRO A 72 62.79 -114.49 20.55
C PRO A 72 62.99 -113.00 20.22
N LEU A 73 64.23 -112.49 20.21
CA LEU A 73 64.51 -111.11 19.77
C LEU A 73 64.30 -110.95 18.27
N LEU A 74 64.71 -111.94 17.47
CA LEU A 74 64.55 -111.93 16.02
C LEU A 74 63.06 -112.04 15.64
N SER A 75 62.30 -112.93 16.28
CA SER A 75 60.85 -113.04 16.06
C SER A 75 60.10 -111.78 16.51
N ALA A 76 60.50 -111.13 17.61
CA ALA A 76 59.93 -109.85 18.03
C ALA A 76 60.22 -108.72 17.02
N GLN A 77 61.42 -108.69 16.42
CA GLN A 77 61.75 -107.74 15.35
C GLN A 77 61.00 -108.05 14.05
N GLU A 78 60.84 -109.32 13.68
CA GLU A 78 60.04 -109.74 12.52
C GLU A 78 58.58 -109.30 12.64
N VAL A 79 57.95 -109.51 13.80
CA VAL A 79 56.58 -109.05 14.07
C VAL A 79 56.50 -107.51 14.04
N ARG A 80 57.53 -106.82 14.55
CA ARG A 80 57.59 -105.36 14.51
C ARG A 80 57.72 -104.83 13.07
N VAL A 81 58.55 -105.46 12.24
CA VAL A 81 58.68 -105.12 10.81
C VAL A 81 57.36 -105.40 10.07
N GLN A 82 56.71 -106.54 10.32
CA GLN A 82 55.41 -106.86 9.74
C GLN A 82 54.35 -105.81 10.11
N SER A 83 54.23 -105.48 11.40
CA SER A 83 53.26 -104.46 11.85
C SER A 83 53.56 -103.06 11.31
N GLN A 84 54.83 -102.71 11.08
CA GLN A 84 55.21 -101.45 10.45
C GLN A 84 54.92 -101.44 8.95
N ASN A 85 55.16 -102.55 8.25
CA ASN A 85 54.83 -102.71 6.84
C ASN A 85 53.32 -102.62 6.62
N GLU A 86 52.51 -103.30 7.44
CA GLU A 86 51.04 -103.16 7.38
C GLU A 86 50.57 -101.72 7.63
N ARG A 87 51.30 -100.96 8.46
CA ARG A 87 50.99 -99.55 8.73
C ARG A 87 51.40 -98.64 7.56
N LEU A 88 52.52 -98.95 6.92
CA LEU A 88 52.97 -98.29 5.69
C LEU A 88 51.99 -98.55 4.55
N ASP A 89 51.56 -99.79 4.35
CA ASP A 89 50.59 -100.15 3.32
C ASP A 89 49.26 -99.40 3.50
N LYS A 90 48.79 -99.28 4.76
CA LYS A 90 47.60 -98.47 5.08
C LYS A 90 47.80 -97.00 4.76
N LEU A 91 48.93 -96.41 5.18
CA LEU A 91 49.23 -95.00 4.90
C LEU A 91 49.41 -94.73 3.40
N GLU A 92 49.99 -95.67 2.65
CA GLU A 92 50.10 -95.57 1.19
C GLU A 92 48.74 -95.66 0.52
N ALA A 93 47.84 -96.52 1.01
CA ALA A 93 46.47 -96.60 0.52
C ALA A 93 45.71 -95.29 0.80
N ASP A 94 45.77 -94.78 2.03
CA ASP A 94 45.14 -93.51 2.42
C ASP A 94 45.71 -92.32 1.62
N TYR A 95 47.02 -92.31 1.36
CA TYR A 95 47.66 -91.29 0.54
C TYR A 95 47.20 -91.37 -0.92
N LYS A 96 47.14 -92.58 -1.49
CA LYS A 96 46.65 -92.79 -2.86
C LYS A 96 45.18 -92.39 -2.99
N GLU A 97 44.35 -92.71 -2.00
CA GLU A 97 42.94 -92.32 -1.97
C GLU A 97 42.80 -90.79 -1.85
N GLY A 98 43.53 -90.16 -0.93
CA GLY A 98 43.55 -88.71 -0.76
C GLY A 98 44.05 -87.98 -2.01
N GLU A 99 45.08 -88.51 -2.69
CA GLU A 99 45.61 -87.95 -3.93
C GLU A 99 44.62 -88.11 -5.09
N GLN A 100 43.92 -89.23 -5.19
CA GLN A 100 42.83 -89.42 -6.16
C GLN A 100 41.67 -88.45 -5.91
N GLN A 101 41.24 -88.29 -4.65
CA GLN A 101 40.21 -87.31 -4.29
C GLN A 101 40.66 -85.88 -4.61
N ARG A 102 41.92 -85.53 -4.31
CA ARG A 102 42.50 -84.22 -4.64
C ARG A 102 42.53 -83.99 -6.16
N GLN A 103 42.95 -84.99 -6.94
CA GLN A 103 42.96 -84.92 -8.40
C GLN A 103 41.56 -84.81 -8.97
N ALA A 104 40.57 -85.54 -8.44
CA ALA A 104 39.18 -85.43 -8.84
C ALA A 104 38.59 -84.04 -8.53
N LEU A 105 38.89 -83.48 -7.35
CA LEU A 105 38.50 -82.12 -6.98
C LEU A 105 39.20 -81.04 -7.82
N LEU A 106 40.45 -81.26 -8.21
CA LEU A 106 41.16 -80.35 -9.12
C LEU A 106 40.64 -80.45 -10.56
N ALA A 107 40.29 -81.65 -11.02
CA ALA A 107 39.67 -81.86 -12.33
C ALA A 107 38.28 -81.22 -12.40
N SER A 108 37.43 -81.42 -11.39
CA SER A 108 36.12 -80.77 -11.32
C SER A 108 36.24 -79.25 -11.20
N ARG A 109 37.20 -78.74 -10.42
CA ARG A 109 37.52 -77.31 -10.39
C ARG A 109 37.96 -76.78 -11.76
N ALA A 110 38.80 -77.52 -12.48
CA ALA A 110 39.25 -77.14 -13.81
C ALA A 110 38.12 -77.16 -14.86
N GLU A 111 37.19 -78.13 -14.77
CA GLU A 111 35.99 -78.17 -15.62
C GLU A 111 35.05 -77.00 -15.35
N CYS A 112 34.82 -76.64 -14.08
CA CYS A 112 33.93 -75.53 -13.73
C CYS A 112 34.53 -74.14 -13.98
N LEU A 113 35.85 -73.96 -13.78
CA LEU A 113 36.52 -72.66 -13.84
C LEU A 113 37.43 -72.48 -15.05
N GLY A 114 37.54 -73.49 -15.94
CA GLY A 114 38.45 -73.46 -17.10
C GLY A 114 39.93 -73.32 -16.73
N GLY A 115 40.32 -73.67 -15.50
CA GLY A 115 41.69 -73.49 -14.99
C GLY A 115 42.03 -72.07 -14.48
N LEU A 116 41.06 -71.15 -14.45
CA LEU A 116 41.25 -69.79 -13.95
C LEU A 116 41.13 -69.70 -12.41
N ALA A 117 41.67 -68.63 -11.84
CA ALA A 117 41.50 -68.32 -10.43
C ALA A 117 40.03 -67.98 -10.12
N ILE A 118 39.53 -68.36 -8.94
CA ILE A 118 38.13 -68.13 -8.55
C ILE A 118 37.78 -66.65 -8.63
N GLU A 119 38.68 -65.79 -8.13
CA GLU A 119 38.52 -64.32 -8.17
C GLU A 119 38.39 -63.77 -9.60
N ALA A 120 39.09 -64.36 -10.58
CA ALA A 120 39.03 -63.93 -11.97
C ALA A 120 37.70 -64.30 -12.62
N VAL A 121 37.20 -65.52 -12.35
CA VAL A 121 35.91 -65.99 -12.85
C VAL A 121 34.77 -65.23 -12.19
N GLU A 122 34.83 -65.00 -10.88
CA GLU A 122 33.85 -64.16 -10.17
C GLU A 122 33.84 -62.73 -10.68
N ALA A 123 35.01 -62.12 -10.91
CA ALA A 123 35.10 -60.78 -11.48
C ALA A 123 34.53 -60.72 -12.91
N GLU A 124 34.81 -61.71 -13.76
CA GLU A 124 34.26 -61.78 -15.12
C GLU A 124 32.73 -61.91 -15.09
N TRP A 125 32.18 -62.80 -14.25
CA TRP A 125 30.73 -62.97 -14.12
C TRP A 125 30.06 -61.77 -13.47
N GLN A 126 30.67 -61.13 -12.48
CA GLN A 126 30.17 -59.88 -11.88
C GLN A 126 30.15 -58.75 -12.91
N GLN A 127 31.22 -58.61 -13.72
CA GLN A 127 31.28 -57.63 -14.79
C GLN A 127 30.22 -57.90 -15.86
N ARG A 128 30.03 -59.17 -16.24
CA ARG A 128 29.02 -59.59 -17.23
C ARG A 128 27.59 -59.39 -16.72
N LEU A 129 27.34 -59.68 -15.45
CA LEU A 129 26.07 -59.40 -14.78
C LEU A 129 25.80 -57.89 -14.70
N ALA A 130 26.79 -57.08 -14.35
CA ALA A 130 26.67 -55.63 -14.32
C ALA A 130 26.40 -55.04 -15.71
N GLN A 131 27.09 -55.55 -16.75
CA GLN A 131 26.84 -55.15 -18.14
C GLN A 131 25.43 -55.54 -18.60
N LEU A 132 24.99 -56.78 -18.33
CA LEU A 132 23.65 -57.23 -18.70
C LEU A 132 22.56 -56.49 -17.91
N ALA A 133 22.77 -56.20 -16.63
CA ALA A 133 21.88 -55.38 -15.83
C ALA A 133 21.76 -53.96 -16.41
N GLY A 134 22.90 -53.34 -16.75
CA GLY A 134 22.92 -52.04 -17.42
C GLY A 134 22.17 -52.05 -18.76
N GLN A 135 22.38 -53.08 -19.60
CA GLN A 135 21.65 -53.23 -20.86
C GLN A 135 20.14 -53.42 -20.67
N ILE A 136 19.72 -54.15 -19.63
CA ILE A 136 18.30 -54.33 -19.28
C ILE A 136 17.70 -53.01 -18.81
N ASP A 137 18.42 -52.24 -17.99
CA ASP A 137 17.97 -50.94 -17.50
C ASP A 137 17.86 -49.91 -18.64
N GLU A 138 18.85 -49.87 -19.53
CA GLU A 138 18.84 -49.03 -20.73
C GLU A 138 17.70 -49.40 -21.67
N ALA A 139 17.51 -50.70 -21.96
CA ALA A 139 16.39 -51.18 -22.76
C ALA A 139 15.04 -50.88 -22.08
N GLY A 140 14.95 -51.03 -20.76
CA GLY A 140 13.77 -50.71 -19.97
C GLY A 140 13.45 -49.22 -19.97
N ALA A 141 14.46 -48.35 -19.88
CA ALA A 141 14.30 -46.90 -20.03
C ALA A 141 13.85 -46.52 -21.45
N ALA A 142 14.46 -47.12 -22.48
CA ALA A 142 14.08 -46.88 -23.87
C ALA A 142 12.63 -47.30 -24.15
N VAL A 143 12.19 -48.48 -23.65
CA VAL A 143 10.81 -48.95 -23.79
C VAL A 143 9.83 -48.03 -23.05
N ARG A 144 10.17 -47.54 -21.85
CA ARG A 144 9.36 -46.56 -21.12
C ARG A 144 9.21 -45.26 -21.91
N GLY A 145 10.32 -44.69 -22.40
CA GLY A 145 10.29 -43.47 -23.20
C GLY A 145 9.50 -43.63 -24.51
N LEU A 146 9.62 -44.77 -25.18
CA LEU A 146 8.82 -45.07 -26.38
C LEU A 146 7.33 -45.24 -26.07
N ARG A 147 6.97 -45.84 -24.93
CA ARG A 147 5.56 -45.97 -24.49
C ARG A 147 4.95 -44.62 -24.15
N GLU A 148 5.68 -43.76 -23.45
CA GLU A 148 5.25 -42.38 -23.14
C GLU A 148 5.05 -41.56 -24.43
N ARG A 149 5.98 -41.67 -25.38
CA ARG A 149 5.85 -40.99 -26.67
C ARG A 149 4.69 -41.55 -27.49
N GLN A 150 4.44 -42.86 -27.43
CA GLN A 150 3.29 -43.48 -28.08
C GLN A 150 1.97 -43.00 -27.45
N THR A 151 1.87 -42.91 -26.12
CA THR A 151 0.65 -42.44 -25.46
C THR A 151 0.41 -40.97 -25.78
N GLU A 152 1.45 -40.13 -25.75
CA GLU A 152 1.37 -38.72 -26.15
C GLU A 152 0.90 -38.54 -27.61
N LEU A 153 1.47 -39.31 -28.54
CA LEU A 153 1.05 -39.22 -29.94
C LEU A 153 -0.38 -39.70 -30.14
N LYS A 154 -0.81 -40.75 -29.42
CA LYS A 154 -2.21 -41.21 -29.45
C LYS A 154 -3.19 -40.17 -28.92
N THR A 155 -2.87 -39.49 -27.82
CA THR A 155 -3.74 -38.43 -27.28
C THR A 155 -3.81 -37.22 -28.21
N ARG A 156 -2.67 -36.80 -28.78
CA ARG A 156 -2.63 -35.72 -29.78
C ARG A 156 -3.44 -36.05 -31.02
N LEU A 157 -3.33 -37.27 -31.53
CA LEU A 157 -4.10 -37.72 -32.70
C LEU A 157 -5.60 -37.73 -32.41
N ALA A 158 -6.03 -38.28 -31.26
CA ALA A 158 -7.43 -38.26 -30.85
C ALA A 158 -7.99 -36.83 -30.72
N HIS A 159 -7.20 -35.90 -30.17
CA HIS A 159 -7.58 -34.50 -30.06
C HIS A 159 -7.78 -33.84 -31.44
N LEU A 160 -6.80 -34.01 -32.35
CA LEU A 160 -6.88 -33.47 -33.71
C LEU A 160 -8.05 -34.06 -34.50
N GLU A 161 -8.35 -35.36 -34.32
CA GLU A 161 -9.52 -35.99 -34.94
C GLU A 161 -10.84 -35.38 -34.43
N GLN A 162 -10.93 -35.12 -33.13
CA GLN A 162 -12.10 -34.49 -32.52
C GLN A 162 -12.26 -33.03 -32.99
N GLU A 163 -11.17 -32.26 -33.06
CA GLU A 163 -11.19 -30.90 -33.60
C GLU A 163 -11.60 -30.87 -35.08
N ARG A 164 -11.11 -31.82 -35.88
CA ARG A 164 -11.50 -31.97 -37.29
C ARG A 164 -12.99 -32.27 -37.43
N GLN A 165 -13.54 -33.15 -36.60
CA GLN A 165 -14.97 -33.46 -36.62
C GLN A 165 -15.82 -32.25 -36.22
N LEU A 166 -15.42 -31.52 -35.16
CA LEU A 166 -16.12 -30.31 -34.72
C LEU A 166 -16.09 -29.21 -35.78
N THR A 167 -14.93 -28.98 -36.40
CA THR A 167 -14.78 -27.97 -37.47
C THR A 167 -15.57 -28.35 -38.71
N GLU A 168 -15.58 -29.63 -39.10
CA GLU A 168 -16.37 -30.10 -40.23
C GLU A 168 -17.88 -29.99 -39.95
N HIS A 169 -18.35 -30.35 -38.76
CA HIS A 169 -19.76 -30.14 -38.38
C HIS A 169 -20.15 -28.65 -38.37
N ARG A 170 -19.29 -27.77 -37.85
CA ARG A 170 -19.52 -26.32 -37.89
C ARG A 170 -19.58 -25.79 -39.33
N ARG A 171 -18.68 -26.27 -40.20
CA ARG A 171 -18.65 -25.91 -41.63
C ARG A 171 -19.94 -26.35 -42.32
N GLN A 172 -20.37 -27.59 -42.10
CA GLN A 172 -21.61 -28.11 -42.67
C GLN A 172 -22.83 -27.34 -42.16
N ALA A 173 -22.91 -27.05 -40.85
CA ALA A 173 -23.99 -26.26 -40.28
C ALA A 173 -24.02 -24.83 -40.82
N LEU A 174 -22.86 -24.19 -40.99
CA LEU A 174 -22.75 -22.85 -41.59
C LEU A 174 -23.17 -22.85 -43.06
N LEU A 175 -22.73 -23.84 -43.84
CA LEU A 175 -23.13 -23.97 -45.25
C LEU A 175 -24.62 -24.27 -45.39
N ALA A 176 -25.19 -25.09 -44.50
CA ALA A 176 -26.63 -25.36 -44.46
C ALA A 176 -27.42 -24.08 -44.14
N ARG A 177 -27.06 -23.36 -43.06
CA ARG A 177 -27.68 -22.09 -42.69
C ARG A 177 -27.52 -21.03 -43.79
N TRP A 178 -26.35 -20.98 -44.42
CA TRP A 178 -26.12 -20.11 -45.57
C TRP A 178 -27.04 -20.49 -46.74
N SER A 179 -27.15 -21.76 -47.10
CA SER A 179 -28.03 -22.20 -48.18
C SER A 179 -29.51 -21.93 -47.91
N GLU A 180 -29.94 -22.08 -46.65
CA GLU A 180 -31.30 -21.78 -46.20
C GLU A 180 -31.57 -20.27 -46.26
N HIS A 181 -30.64 -19.45 -45.74
CA HIS A 181 -30.76 -17.99 -45.78
C HIS A 181 -30.68 -17.44 -47.21
N ALA A 182 -29.80 -17.97 -48.05
CA ALA A 182 -29.68 -17.58 -49.45
C ALA A 182 -30.97 -17.91 -50.23
N SER A 183 -31.57 -19.07 -49.97
CA SER A 183 -32.87 -19.45 -50.52
C SER A 183 -34.00 -18.55 -50.01
N ALA A 184 -34.07 -18.29 -48.70
CA ALA A 184 -35.12 -17.47 -48.09
C ALA A 184 -35.04 -15.99 -48.48
N LEU A 185 -33.84 -15.44 -48.64
CA LEU A 185 -33.64 -14.06 -49.07
C LEU A 185 -33.83 -13.89 -50.59
N GLY A 186 -33.70 -14.97 -51.38
CA GLY A 186 -33.78 -14.91 -52.83
C GLY A 186 -32.65 -14.07 -53.47
N VAL A 187 -31.57 -13.82 -52.73
CA VAL A 187 -30.44 -12.98 -53.12
C VAL A 187 -29.26 -13.88 -53.49
N GLY A 188 -28.76 -13.78 -54.72
CA GLY A 188 -27.56 -14.50 -55.16
C GLY A 188 -26.29 -14.03 -54.42
N GLU A 189 -25.23 -14.84 -54.43
CA GLU A 189 -23.98 -14.51 -53.73
C GLU A 189 -23.39 -13.15 -54.15
N ASP A 190 -23.44 -12.84 -55.45
CA ASP A 190 -22.97 -11.57 -56.00
C ASP A 190 -23.78 -10.37 -55.51
N GLU A 191 -25.09 -10.54 -55.36
CA GLU A 191 -25.98 -9.49 -54.89
C GLU A 191 -25.86 -9.29 -53.38
N LEU A 192 -25.63 -10.34 -52.60
CA LEU A 192 -25.32 -10.21 -51.18
C LEU A 192 -23.97 -9.51 -50.96
N ARG A 193 -22.93 -9.84 -51.75
CA ARG A 193 -21.64 -9.14 -51.69
C ARG A 193 -21.80 -7.66 -51.99
N ARG A 194 -22.65 -7.29 -52.96
CA ARG A 194 -22.99 -5.88 -53.24
C ARG A 194 -23.72 -5.22 -52.07
N LEU A 195 -24.68 -5.90 -51.44
CA LEU A 195 -25.42 -5.36 -50.28
C LEU A 195 -24.56 -5.22 -49.02
N LEU A 196 -23.63 -6.16 -48.79
CA LEU A 196 -22.66 -6.11 -47.69
C LEU A 196 -21.56 -5.07 -47.92
N ALA A 197 -21.26 -4.74 -49.18
CA ALA A 197 -20.33 -3.67 -49.54
C ALA A 197 -20.85 -2.27 -49.20
N ILE A 198 -22.17 -2.12 -48.99
CA ILE A 198 -22.74 -0.85 -48.53
C ILE A 198 -22.35 -0.64 -47.07
N SER A 199 -21.56 0.42 -46.84
CA SER A 199 -21.07 0.76 -45.51
C SER A 199 -22.23 1.08 -44.55
N ALA A 200 -21.98 0.98 -43.25
CA ALA A 200 -22.99 1.35 -42.24
C ALA A 200 -23.37 2.85 -42.35
N GLU A 201 -22.41 3.69 -42.75
CA GLU A 201 -22.61 5.12 -42.97
C GLU A 201 -23.50 5.40 -44.18
N GLU A 202 -23.26 4.74 -45.31
CA GLU A 202 -24.10 4.86 -46.52
C GLU A 202 -25.54 4.38 -46.25
N ARG A 203 -25.71 3.31 -45.48
CA ARG A 203 -27.05 2.83 -45.06
C ARG A 203 -27.77 3.86 -44.19
N LYS A 204 -27.06 4.48 -43.25
CA LYS A 204 -27.62 5.52 -42.37
C LYS A 204 -28.02 6.76 -43.18
N ALA A 205 -27.16 7.21 -44.09
CA ALA A 205 -27.45 8.35 -44.97
C ALA A 205 -28.69 8.09 -45.84
N LYS A 206 -28.79 6.92 -46.48
CA LYS A 206 -29.96 6.55 -47.29
C LYS A 206 -31.27 6.52 -46.49
N ARG A 207 -31.23 6.03 -45.24
CA ARG A 207 -32.41 6.05 -44.35
C ARG A 207 -32.83 7.46 -43.98
N GLN A 208 -31.87 8.33 -43.66
CA GLN A 208 -32.15 9.74 -43.34
C GLN A 208 -32.77 10.48 -44.53
N THR A 209 -32.25 10.26 -45.74
CA THR A 209 -32.87 10.85 -46.95
C THR A 209 -34.27 10.33 -47.21
N LEU A 210 -34.53 9.04 -46.98
CA LEU A 210 -35.86 8.45 -47.19
C LEU A 210 -36.86 8.99 -46.16
N GLN A 211 -36.46 9.10 -44.89
CA GLN A 211 -37.27 9.70 -43.84
C GLN A 211 -37.61 11.17 -44.16
N GLY A 212 -36.64 11.97 -44.60
CA GLY A 212 -36.90 13.37 -44.98
C GLY A 212 -37.86 13.51 -46.16
N LEU A 213 -37.83 12.58 -47.12
CA LEU A 213 -38.78 12.56 -48.24
C LEU A 213 -40.19 12.14 -47.80
N GLU A 214 -40.31 11.19 -46.88
CA GLU A 214 -41.61 10.76 -46.32
C GLU A 214 -42.28 11.90 -45.54
N GLU A 215 -41.51 12.64 -44.73
CA GLU A 215 -41.98 13.81 -43.98
C GLU A 215 -42.48 14.91 -44.93
N ALA A 216 -41.69 15.26 -45.96
CA ALA A 216 -42.08 16.25 -46.97
C ALA A 216 -43.36 15.86 -47.73
N LEU A 217 -43.53 14.57 -48.04
CA LEU A 217 -44.71 14.06 -48.73
C LEU A 217 -45.95 14.11 -47.82
N ALA A 218 -45.80 13.84 -46.53
CA ALA A 218 -46.88 13.98 -45.55
C ALA A 218 -47.35 15.44 -45.44
N GLU A 219 -46.43 16.41 -45.36
CA GLU A 219 -46.74 17.84 -45.33
C GLU A 219 -47.45 18.32 -46.60
N ALA A 220 -47.01 17.87 -47.77
CA ALA A 220 -47.66 18.24 -49.03
C ALA A 220 -49.11 17.74 -49.09
N ARG A 221 -49.38 16.53 -48.58
CA ARG A 221 -50.73 15.95 -48.52
C ARG A 221 -51.64 16.71 -47.58
N THR A 222 -51.18 17.11 -46.39
CA THR A 222 -52.00 17.86 -45.44
C THR A 222 -52.40 19.22 -46.00
N ARG A 223 -51.45 19.95 -46.60
CA ARG A 223 -51.72 21.24 -47.26
C ARG A 223 -52.76 21.13 -48.38
N LEU A 224 -52.70 20.07 -49.19
CA LEU A 224 -53.66 19.84 -50.25
C LEU A 224 -55.08 19.63 -49.71
N VAL A 225 -55.22 18.82 -48.64
CA VAL A 225 -56.52 18.58 -47.99
C VAL A 225 -57.10 19.87 -47.40
N GLU A 226 -56.29 20.69 -46.74
CA GLU A 226 -56.73 21.98 -46.19
C GLU A 226 -57.25 22.92 -47.28
N ARG A 227 -56.55 23.00 -48.42
CA ARG A 227 -56.95 23.86 -49.54
C ARG A 227 -58.23 23.38 -50.21
N GLN A 228 -58.40 22.06 -50.36
CA GLN A 228 -59.64 21.48 -50.89
C GLN A 228 -60.83 21.77 -49.96
N ARG A 229 -60.64 21.70 -48.63
CA ARG A 229 -61.69 22.04 -47.65
C ARG A 229 -62.07 23.51 -47.72
N ALA A 230 -61.09 24.41 -47.82
CA ALA A 230 -61.36 25.84 -47.94
C ALA A 230 -62.16 26.16 -49.21
N LEU A 231 -61.81 25.55 -50.35
CA LEU A 231 -62.56 25.72 -51.61
C LEU A 231 -64.01 25.25 -51.47
N ALA A 232 -64.23 24.05 -50.92
CA ALA A 232 -65.58 23.51 -50.72
C ALA A 232 -66.43 24.39 -49.79
N GLN A 233 -65.82 25.01 -48.78
CA GLN A 233 -66.52 25.95 -47.89
C GLN A 233 -66.97 27.22 -48.61
N GLU A 234 -66.11 27.81 -49.45
CA GLU A 234 -66.49 29.00 -50.23
C GLU A 234 -67.56 28.68 -51.29
N GLU A 235 -67.48 27.52 -51.95
CA GLU A 235 -68.52 27.05 -52.87
C GLU A 235 -69.87 26.85 -52.16
N ALA A 236 -69.86 26.29 -50.94
CA ALA A 236 -71.08 26.12 -50.14
C ALA A 236 -71.70 27.44 -49.69
N LYS A 237 -70.87 28.43 -49.28
CA LYS A 237 -71.35 29.78 -48.95
C LYS A 237 -72.01 30.45 -50.16
N LEU A 238 -71.37 30.34 -51.33
CA LEU A 238 -71.87 30.92 -52.56
C LEU A 238 -73.19 30.26 -53.01
N ALA A 239 -73.32 28.95 -52.84
CA ALA A 239 -74.57 28.23 -53.08
C ALA A 239 -75.69 28.69 -52.13
N CYS A 240 -75.43 28.78 -50.82
CA CYS A 240 -76.40 29.23 -49.83
C CYS A 240 -76.86 30.68 -50.05
N TYR A 241 -75.93 31.57 -50.43
CA TYR A 241 -76.25 32.97 -50.75
C TYR A 241 -77.17 33.08 -51.98
N ARG A 242 -76.94 32.25 -53.01
CA ARG A 242 -77.82 32.18 -54.20
C ARG A 242 -79.22 31.65 -53.88
N GLU A 243 -79.36 30.73 -52.93
CA GLU A 243 -80.68 30.23 -52.48
C GLU A 243 -81.45 31.28 -51.66
N GLN A 244 -80.77 32.03 -50.79
CA GLN A 244 -81.40 33.03 -49.91
C GLN A 244 -81.77 34.33 -50.63
N HIS A 245 -81.09 34.65 -51.74
CA HIS A 245 -81.30 35.86 -52.52
C HIS A 245 -81.54 35.55 -54.00
N PRO A 246 -82.69 34.94 -54.37
CA PRO A 246 -82.99 34.59 -55.76
C PRO A 246 -83.10 35.84 -56.66
N ASP A 247 -83.51 36.97 -56.09
CA ASP A 247 -83.55 38.26 -56.77
C ASP A 247 -82.15 38.72 -57.20
N MET A 248 -81.12 38.36 -56.42
CA MET A 248 -79.71 38.70 -56.69
C MET A 248 -79.06 37.73 -57.71
N ALA A 249 -79.64 36.55 -57.94
CA ALA A 249 -79.13 35.56 -58.88
C ALA A 249 -79.35 35.93 -60.36
N GLY A 250 -80.24 36.89 -60.64
CA GLY A 250 -80.56 37.37 -61.99
C GLY A 250 -79.80 38.64 -62.42
N PHE A 251 -79.00 39.24 -61.56
CA PHE A 251 -78.17 40.38 -61.93
C PHE A 251 -76.93 39.91 -62.69
N CYS A 252 -76.61 40.59 -63.78
CA CYS A 252 -75.29 40.45 -64.39
C CYS A 252 -74.21 41.02 -63.45
N ASP A 253 -72.97 40.56 -63.58
CA ASP A 253 -71.83 41.04 -62.79
C ASP A 253 -71.72 42.58 -62.84
N GLU A 254 -72.07 43.19 -63.98
CA GLU A 254 -72.07 44.65 -64.17
C GLU A 254 -73.12 45.36 -63.29
N ALA A 255 -74.35 44.83 -63.19
CA ALA A 255 -75.40 45.44 -62.38
C ALA A 255 -75.18 45.24 -60.87
N LEU A 256 -74.58 44.10 -60.48
CA LEU A 256 -74.10 43.88 -59.11
C LEU A 256 -72.96 44.85 -58.78
N SER A 257 -72.03 45.08 -59.72
CA SER A 257 -70.91 46.01 -59.51
C SER A 257 -71.37 47.46 -59.33
N LEU A 258 -72.38 47.90 -60.09
CA LEU A 258 -72.93 49.25 -59.97
C LEU A 258 -73.59 49.47 -58.61
N ARG A 259 -74.40 48.50 -58.18
CA ARG A 259 -75.12 48.57 -56.90
C ARG A 259 -74.18 48.45 -55.70
N LEU A 260 -73.12 47.66 -55.84
CA LEU A 260 -72.03 47.59 -54.88
C LEU A 260 -71.27 48.91 -54.82
N ALA A 261 -71.00 49.56 -55.95
CA ALA A 261 -70.37 50.89 -55.99
C ALA A 261 -71.24 51.99 -55.34
N GLU A 262 -72.56 51.97 -55.54
CA GLU A 262 -73.50 52.90 -54.87
C GLU A 262 -73.53 52.68 -53.36
N CYS A 263 -73.61 51.42 -52.91
CA CYS A 263 -73.52 51.08 -51.49
C CYS A 263 -72.17 51.47 -50.90
N GLU A 264 -71.06 51.21 -51.61
CA GLU A 264 -69.72 51.62 -51.18
C GLU A 264 -69.59 53.14 -51.07
N ALA A 265 -70.15 53.90 -52.00
CA ALA A 265 -70.15 55.37 -51.93
C ALA A 265 -70.95 55.86 -50.71
N SER A 266 -72.13 55.30 -50.46
CA SER A 266 -72.96 55.64 -49.30
C SER A 266 -72.27 55.25 -47.98
N CYS A 267 -71.61 54.09 -47.93
CA CYS A 267 -70.81 53.68 -46.77
C CYS A 267 -69.63 54.64 -46.55
N ARG A 268 -68.91 55.06 -47.61
CA ARG A 268 -67.80 56.00 -47.50
C ARG A 268 -68.23 57.35 -46.94
N GLU A 269 -69.35 57.91 -47.41
CA GLU A 269 -69.88 59.17 -46.88
C GLU A 269 -70.26 59.06 -45.40
N LEU A 270 -70.90 57.96 -44.99
CA LEU A 270 -71.24 57.72 -43.59
C LEU A 270 -70.00 57.49 -42.73
N ASP A 271 -68.99 56.79 -43.25
CA ASP A 271 -67.72 56.57 -42.56
C ASP A 271 -66.94 57.89 -42.37
N GLU A 272 -66.96 58.79 -43.34
CA GLU A 272 -66.38 60.13 -43.22
C GLU A 272 -67.08 60.95 -42.12
N GLN A 273 -68.42 60.97 -42.12
CA GLN A 273 -69.21 61.66 -41.08
C GLN A 273 -68.99 61.05 -39.68
N LEU A 274 -68.91 59.72 -39.59
CA LEU A 274 -68.60 59.03 -38.33
C LEU A 274 -67.18 59.34 -37.87
N PHE A 275 -66.22 59.41 -38.80
CA PHE A 275 -64.84 59.77 -38.50
C PHE A 275 -64.74 61.19 -37.95
N GLU A 276 -65.40 62.17 -38.58
CA GLU A 276 -65.44 63.55 -38.10
C GLU A 276 -66.05 63.67 -36.70
N CYS A 277 -67.22 63.05 -36.48
CA CYS A 277 -67.87 63.03 -35.17
C CYS A 277 -66.99 62.37 -34.10
N ARG A 278 -66.37 61.23 -34.41
CA ARG A 278 -65.45 60.53 -33.49
C ARG A 278 -64.22 61.37 -33.19
N SER A 279 -63.66 62.05 -34.19
CA SER A 279 -62.50 62.92 -34.01
C SER A 279 -62.83 64.10 -33.10
N GLN A 280 -63.99 64.76 -33.29
CA GLN A 280 -64.43 65.85 -32.42
C GLN A 280 -64.65 65.38 -30.98
N LEU A 281 -65.31 64.24 -30.79
CA LEU A 281 -65.55 63.67 -29.46
C LEU A 281 -64.22 63.30 -28.76
N ALA A 282 -63.27 62.72 -29.48
CA ALA A 282 -61.94 62.42 -28.96
C ALA A 282 -61.16 63.68 -28.57
N GLN A 283 -61.27 64.76 -29.35
CA GLN A 283 -60.63 66.05 -29.03
C GLN A 283 -61.24 66.67 -27.76
N ASP A 284 -62.56 66.64 -27.62
CA ASP A 284 -63.25 67.15 -26.44
C ASP A 284 -62.92 66.34 -25.17
N GLU A 285 -62.88 65.01 -25.28
CA GLU A 285 -62.47 64.13 -24.18
C GLU A 285 -61.02 64.41 -23.76
N ALA A 286 -60.11 64.53 -24.73
CA ALA A 286 -58.71 64.87 -24.45
C ALA A 286 -58.56 66.26 -23.81
N ALA A 287 -59.35 67.25 -24.25
CA ALA A 287 -59.35 68.58 -23.66
C ALA A 287 -59.86 68.57 -22.20
N ARG A 288 -60.93 67.81 -21.91
CA ARG A 288 -61.45 67.64 -20.54
C ARG A 288 -60.46 66.94 -19.63
N GLN A 289 -59.79 65.90 -20.11
CA GLN A 289 -58.74 65.21 -19.35
C GLN A 289 -57.59 66.16 -19.01
N LYS A 290 -57.06 66.89 -20.01
CA LYS A 290 -56.00 67.89 -19.78
C LYS A 290 -56.40 68.98 -18.79
N ALA A 291 -57.63 69.47 -18.87
CA ALA A 291 -58.13 70.47 -17.92
C ALA A 291 -58.15 69.93 -16.48
N GLY A 292 -58.61 68.68 -16.29
CA GLY A 292 -58.60 68.01 -14.99
C GLY A 292 -57.17 67.80 -14.45
N GLU A 293 -56.25 67.36 -15.31
CA GLU A 293 -54.84 67.17 -14.94
C GLU A 293 -54.16 68.49 -14.51
N LEU A 294 -54.40 69.57 -15.24
CA LEU A 294 -53.88 70.90 -14.91
C LEU A 294 -54.43 71.41 -13.59
N GLN A 295 -55.72 71.23 -13.33
CA GLN A 295 -56.33 71.63 -12.07
C GLN A 295 -55.73 70.86 -10.88
N ALA A 296 -55.53 69.55 -11.04
CA ALA A 296 -54.85 68.73 -10.04
C ALA A 296 -53.37 69.12 -9.86
N ALA A 297 -52.68 69.55 -10.92
CA ALA A 297 -51.31 70.06 -10.82
C ALA A 297 -51.23 71.39 -10.06
N VAL A 298 -52.18 72.31 -10.29
CA VAL A 298 -52.26 73.59 -9.58
C VAL A 298 -52.47 73.36 -8.07
N LEU A 299 -53.41 72.50 -7.69
CA LEU A 299 -53.67 72.19 -6.28
C LEU A 299 -52.44 71.60 -5.59
N ARG A 300 -51.76 70.65 -6.23
CA ARG A 300 -50.49 70.09 -5.68
C ARG A 300 -49.41 71.15 -5.52
N GLN A 301 -49.29 72.08 -6.48
CA GLN A 301 -48.29 73.14 -6.40
C GLN A 301 -48.61 74.14 -5.29
N GLN A 302 -49.89 74.40 -5.01
CA GLN A 302 -50.33 75.23 -3.89
C GLN A 302 -49.95 74.60 -2.54
N GLU A 303 -50.19 73.31 -2.34
CA GLU A 303 -49.78 72.60 -1.12
C GLU A 303 -48.26 72.70 -0.87
N VAL A 304 -47.47 72.52 -1.93
CA VAL A 304 -46.01 72.67 -1.85
C VAL A 304 -45.62 74.11 -1.50
N ALA A 305 -46.26 75.10 -2.11
CA ALA A 305 -45.99 76.50 -1.81
C ALA A 305 -46.32 76.85 -0.36
N ASP A 306 -47.43 76.33 0.19
CA ASP A 306 -47.83 76.54 1.58
C ASP A 306 -46.79 75.97 2.56
N HIS A 307 -46.23 74.79 2.27
CA HIS A 307 -45.14 74.22 3.08
C HIS A 307 -43.86 75.09 3.05
N TRP A 308 -43.47 75.59 1.87
CA TRP A 308 -42.33 76.49 1.75
C TRP A 308 -42.55 77.80 2.50
N GLN A 309 -43.78 78.32 2.48
CA GLN A 309 -44.14 79.52 3.23
C GLN A 309 -43.99 79.30 4.73
N GLN A 310 -44.51 78.19 5.27
CA GLN A 310 -44.35 77.83 6.68
C GLN A 310 -42.87 77.69 7.08
N LEU A 311 -42.06 77.04 6.24
CA LEU A 311 -40.62 76.91 6.48
C LEU A 311 -39.91 78.26 6.46
N SER A 312 -40.30 79.13 5.52
CA SER A 312 -39.78 80.50 5.43
C SER A 312 -40.10 81.30 6.69
N ASP A 313 -41.29 81.15 7.26
CA ASP A 313 -41.66 81.84 8.50
C ASP A 313 -40.85 81.35 9.70
N LEU A 314 -40.53 80.06 9.78
CA LEU A 314 -39.76 79.47 10.89
C LEU A 314 -38.28 79.85 10.84
N ILE A 315 -37.62 79.61 9.70
CA ILE A 315 -36.15 79.69 9.58
C ILE A 315 -35.68 80.53 8.39
N GLY A 316 -36.62 81.01 7.57
CA GLY A 316 -36.33 81.73 6.33
C GLY A 316 -35.92 83.18 6.55
N GLN A 317 -34.71 83.49 6.10
CA GLN A 317 -34.25 84.83 5.77
C GLN A 317 -33.31 84.70 4.58
N ALA A 318 -33.34 85.64 3.65
CA ALA A 318 -32.57 85.56 2.39
C ALA A 318 -31.05 85.37 2.60
N ASN A 319 -30.51 85.86 3.71
CA ASN A 319 -29.09 85.74 4.09
C ASN A 319 -28.80 84.54 5.03
N GLY A 320 -29.79 83.72 5.35
CA GLY A 320 -29.71 82.59 6.27
C GLY A 320 -29.44 82.96 7.73
N ALA A 321 -29.56 84.24 8.11
CA ALA A 321 -29.19 84.69 9.45
C ALA A 321 -30.06 84.06 10.55
N LYS A 322 -31.39 83.99 10.37
CA LYS A 322 -32.31 83.38 11.34
C LYS A 322 -31.95 81.94 11.71
N PHE A 323 -31.74 81.07 10.72
CA PHE A 323 -31.35 79.68 10.97
C PHE A 323 -29.95 79.56 11.59
N ARG A 324 -28.99 80.36 11.12
CA ARG A 324 -27.62 80.36 11.63
C ARG A 324 -27.57 80.74 13.12
N THR A 325 -28.26 81.79 13.53
CA THR A 325 -28.31 82.21 14.92
C THR A 325 -28.95 81.14 15.81
N PHE A 326 -30.03 80.51 15.35
CA PHE A 326 -30.68 79.40 16.06
C PHE A 326 -29.75 78.17 16.20
N ALA A 327 -29.01 77.80 15.16
CA ALA A 327 -28.06 76.69 15.23
C ALA A 327 -26.88 77.02 16.17
N GLN A 328 -26.41 78.26 16.15
CA GLN A 328 -25.35 78.73 17.05
C GLN A 328 -25.80 78.72 18.51
N SER A 329 -27.05 79.06 18.82
CA SER A 329 -27.56 79.02 20.19
C SER A 329 -27.61 77.59 20.74
N LEU A 330 -28.01 76.60 19.93
CA LEU A 330 -27.96 75.19 20.31
C LEU A 330 -26.53 74.69 20.54
N THR A 331 -25.60 75.14 19.70
CA THR A 331 -24.17 74.81 19.84
C THR A 331 -23.60 75.40 21.14
N LEU A 332 -23.98 76.64 21.45
CA LEU A 332 -23.59 77.30 22.69
C LEU A 332 -24.15 76.57 23.92
N GLU A 333 -25.39 76.09 23.88
CA GLU A 333 -25.95 75.29 24.98
C GLU A 333 -25.16 74.00 25.21
N ARG A 334 -24.77 73.30 24.14
CA ARG A 334 -23.92 72.12 24.27
C ARG A 334 -22.52 72.47 24.78
N LEU A 335 -21.99 73.62 24.38
CA LEU A 335 -20.71 74.15 24.86
C LEU A 335 -20.74 74.42 26.35
N LEU A 336 -21.81 75.04 26.83
CA LEU A 336 -21.97 75.33 28.25
C LEU A 336 -22.09 74.06 29.08
N LEU A 337 -22.73 73.01 28.57
CA LEU A 337 -22.79 71.72 29.28
C LEU A 337 -21.39 71.11 29.48
N GLU A 338 -20.57 71.04 28.42
CA GLU A 338 -19.21 70.51 28.51
C GLU A 338 -18.31 71.44 29.35
N ALA A 339 -18.44 72.75 29.17
CA ALA A 339 -17.69 73.74 29.93
C ALA A 339 -18.00 73.65 31.41
N ASN A 340 -19.26 73.44 31.78
CA ASN A 340 -19.67 73.26 33.18
C ASN A 340 -19.22 71.93 33.79
N ALA A 341 -19.11 70.86 32.98
CA ALA A 341 -18.53 69.61 33.47
C ALA A 341 -17.04 69.80 33.80
N GLN A 342 -16.27 70.38 32.88
CA GLN A 342 -14.86 70.68 33.09
C GLN A 342 -14.65 71.71 34.22
N LEU A 343 -15.50 72.74 34.27
CA LEU A 343 -15.45 73.76 35.30
C LEU A 343 -15.81 73.17 36.67
N GLY A 344 -16.73 72.21 36.74
CA GLY A 344 -17.05 71.51 37.99
C GLY A 344 -15.86 70.73 38.55
N ASP A 345 -15.06 70.11 37.67
CA ASP A 345 -13.82 69.44 38.04
C ASP A 345 -12.71 70.43 38.42
N LEU A 346 -12.65 71.62 37.81
CA LEU A 346 -11.60 72.63 38.05
C LEU A 346 -11.90 73.58 39.22
N SER A 347 -13.14 73.99 39.35
CA SER A 347 -13.64 74.95 40.33
C SER A 347 -15.13 74.70 40.58
N PRO A 348 -15.49 73.87 41.58
CA PRO A 348 -16.89 73.51 41.85
C PRO A 348 -17.74 74.71 42.31
N ARG A 349 -17.15 75.88 42.52
CA ARG A 349 -17.82 77.13 42.92
C ARG A 349 -18.60 77.78 41.77
N TYR A 350 -18.22 77.60 40.51
CA TYR A 350 -18.77 78.37 39.39
C TYR A 350 -19.51 77.53 38.36
N ARG A 351 -20.61 78.08 37.82
CA ARG A 351 -21.35 77.53 36.68
C ARG A 351 -21.64 78.60 35.64
N LEU A 352 -21.43 78.28 34.36
CA LEU A 352 -21.75 79.15 33.22
C LEU A 352 -23.18 78.92 32.73
N GLU A 353 -23.91 79.99 32.45
CA GLU A 353 -25.26 79.95 31.90
C GLU A 353 -25.43 80.97 30.77
N ARG A 354 -26.45 80.76 29.93
CA ARG A 354 -26.83 81.69 28.86
C ARG A 354 -27.78 82.75 29.42
N VAL A 355 -27.63 84.00 29.00
CA VAL A 355 -28.53 85.09 29.40
C VAL A 355 -29.92 84.87 28.78
N PRO A 356 -31.00 84.81 29.58
CA PRO A 356 -32.36 84.60 29.08
C PRO A 356 -32.77 85.65 28.04
N GLY A 357 -33.40 85.20 26.94
CA GLY A 357 -33.90 86.09 25.88
C GLY A 357 -32.84 86.62 24.90
N THR A 358 -31.57 86.26 25.06
CA THR A 358 -30.51 86.56 24.08
C THR A 358 -30.00 85.27 23.44
N ASP A 359 -29.57 85.30 22.18
CA ASP A 359 -29.15 84.07 21.48
C ASP A 359 -27.78 83.54 21.89
N LEU A 360 -26.83 84.42 22.27
CA LEU A 360 -25.42 84.04 22.43
C LEU A 360 -24.68 84.64 23.65
N ALA A 361 -25.33 85.38 24.54
CA ALA A 361 -24.64 86.01 25.68
C ALA A 361 -24.51 85.05 26.89
N LEU A 362 -23.41 85.17 27.64
CA LEU A 362 -23.05 84.32 28.78
C LEU A 362 -23.06 85.08 30.12
N GLN A 363 -23.37 84.37 31.20
CA GLN A 363 -23.33 84.83 32.59
C GLN A 363 -22.75 83.71 33.49
N VAL A 364 -22.27 84.08 34.67
CA VAL A 364 -21.67 83.14 35.65
C VAL A 364 -22.54 83.08 36.90
N VAL A 365 -22.70 81.90 37.47
CA VAL A 365 -23.42 81.65 38.73
C VAL A 365 -22.41 81.22 39.79
N ASP A 366 -22.32 81.97 40.89
CA ASP A 366 -21.47 81.68 42.06
C ASP A 366 -22.26 80.83 43.07
N LEU A 367 -21.93 79.53 43.12
CA LEU A 367 -22.65 78.52 43.91
C LEU A 367 -22.38 78.67 45.41
N ASP A 368 -21.19 79.14 45.79
CA ASP A 368 -20.83 79.37 47.20
C ASP A 368 -21.56 80.60 47.78
N MET A 369 -21.98 81.52 46.91
CA MET A 369 -22.76 82.72 47.25
C MET A 369 -24.27 82.53 47.04
N GLY A 370 -24.74 81.28 47.07
CA GLY A 370 -26.18 80.96 46.99
C GLY A 370 -26.77 81.20 45.60
N ASP A 371 -26.08 80.73 44.56
CA ASP A 371 -26.44 80.86 43.14
C ASP A 371 -26.52 82.32 42.65
N GLU A 372 -25.61 83.18 43.11
CA GLU A 372 -25.57 84.58 42.69
C GLU A 372 -25.15 84.69 41.21
N VAL A 373 -26.00 85.32 40.38
CA VAL A 373 -25.71 85.55 38.96
C VAL A 373 -24.86 86.81 38.80
N ARG A 374 -23.67 86.65 38.21
CA ARG A 374 -22.69 87.71 37.96
C ARG A 374 -22.31 87.77 36.48
N SER A 375 -21.86 88.94 36.03
CA SER A 375 -21.25 89.07 34.70
C SER A 375 -19.89 88.35 34.70
N VAL A 376 -19.52 87.77 33.57
CA VAL A 376 -18.19 87.18 33.33
C VAL A 376 -17.07 88.19 33.62
N ASP A 377 -17.33 89.50 33.43
CA ASP A 377 -16.36 90.58 33.64
C ASP A 377 -15.99 90.81 35.12
N SER A 378 -16.72 90.21 36.06
CA SER A 378 -16.54 90.44 37.51
C SER A 378 -15.64 89.41 38.21
N LEU A 379 -15.12 88.42 37.48
CA LEU A 379 -14.27 87.35 38.02
C LEU A 379 -12.84 87.83 38.31
N SER A 380 -12.19 87.25 39.32
CA SER A 380 -10.77 87.51 39.59
C SER A 380 -9.86 86.88 38.53
N GLY A 381 -8.57 87.28 38.50
CA GLY A 381 -7.63 86.81 37.47
C GLY A 381 -7.49 85.27 37.40
N GLY A 382 -7.41 84.60 38.55
CA GLY A 382 -7.37 83.13 38.60
C GLY A 382 -8.70 82.48 38.22
N GLU A 383 -9.84 83.07 38.63
CA GLU A 383 -11.18 82.55 38.33
C GLU A 383 -11.52 82.70 36.84
N SER A 384 -11.19 83.84 36.23
CA SER A 384 -11.34 84.08 34.80
C SER A 384 -10.47 83.12 33.98
N PHE A 385 -9.27 82.80 34.47
CA PHE A 385 -8.42 81.78 33.85
C PHE A 385 -9.05 80.39 33.91
N LEU A 386 -9.60 79.95 35.04
CA LEU A 386 -10.27 78.65 35.16
C LEU A 386 -11.54 78.55 34.30
N VAL A 387 -12.35 79.61 34.25
CA VAL A 387 -13.54 79.67 33.38
C VAL A 387 -13.17 79.65 31.91
N SER A 388 -12.15 80.43 31.51
CA SER A 388 -11.65 80.45 30.13
C SER A 388 -10.99 79.14 29.74
N LEU A 389 -10.27 78.50 30.67
CA LEU A 389 -9.70 77.17 30.50
C LEU A 389 -10.83 76.16 30.29
N ALA A 390 -11.82 76.09 31.18
CA ALA A 390 -12.96 75.20 31.04
C ALA A 390 -13.71 75.39 29.71
N LEU A 391 -13.89 76.65 29.27
CA LEU A 391 -14.46 77.00 27.97
C LEU A 391 -13.58 76.55 26.80
N ALA A 392 -12.26 76.77 26.87
CA ALA A 392 -11.32 76.35 25.85
C ALA A 392 -11.24 74.82 25.75
N LEU A 393 -11.25 74.12 26.89
CA LEU A 393 -11.31 72.66 26.98
C LEU A 393 -12.62 72.13 26.40
N ALA A 394 -13.74 72.76 26.74
CA ALA A 394 -15.04 72.41 26.19
C ALA A 394 -15.15 72.68 24.69
N LEU A 395 -14.63 73.80 24.21
CA LEU A 395 -14.59 74.13 22.78
C LEU A 395 -13.68 73.15 22.02
N SER A 396 -12.56 72.77 22.63
CA SER A 396 -11.72 71.67 22.14
C SER A 396 -12.53 70.36 22.11
N SER A 397 -13.33 70.06 23.13
CA SER A 397 -14.19 68.87 23.21
C SER A 397 -15.29 68.84 22.15
N LEU A 398 -15.96 69.97 21.90
CA LEU A 398 -17.07 70.13 20.96
C LEU A 398 -16.68 70.14 19.49
N SER A 399 -15.40 70.35 19.24
CA SER A 399 -14.83 70.31 17.92
C SER A 399 -15.26 69.02 17.20
N SER A 400 -16.16 69.19 16.23
CA SER A 400 -16.72 68.09 15.43
C SER A 400 -15.63 67.42 14.59
N LYS A 401 -15.93 66.23 14.05
CA LYS A 401 -15.05 65.46 13.14
C LYS A 401 -14.43 66.26 11.97
N GLN A 402 -14.94 67.43 11.63
CA GLN A 402 -14.50 68.22 10.48
C GLN A 402 -13.57 69.40 10.81
N THR A 403 -13.47 69.82 12.08
CA THR A 403 -12.63 70.94 12.50
C THR A 403 -11.97 70.63 13.83
N GLN A 404 -11.29 69.47 13.91
CA GLN A 404 -10.58 69.01 15.11
C GLN A 404 -9.56 70.05 15.58
N ILE A 405 -9.79 70.63 16.75
CA ILE A 405 -8.76 71.39 17.47
C ILE A 405 -7.89 70.34 18.16
N GLU A 406 -6.92 69.80 17.42
CA GLU A 406 -6.03 68.72 17.86
C GLU A 406 -4.94 69.23 18.82
N SER A 407 -4.61 70.51 18.71
CA SER A 407 -3.59 71.17 19.51
C SER A 407 -4.18 72.35 20.28
N LEU A 408 -3.95 72.37 21.59
CA LEU A 408 -4.29 73.48 22.47
C LEU A 408 -3.00 74.02 23.07
N PHE A 409 -2.69 75.30 22.84
CA PHE A 409 -1.60 75.99 23.51
C PHE A 409 -2.17 76.88 24.60
N ILE A 410 -1.71 76.68 25.82
CA ILE A 410 -2.05 77.49 26.98
C ILE A 410 -0.77 78.24 27.36
N ASP A 411 -0.80 79.56 27.17
CA ASP A 411 0.35 80.42 27.42
C ASP A 411 0.14 81.25 28.69
N GLU A 412 0.85 80.86 29.75
CA GLU A 412 0.85 81.50 31.07
C GLU A 412 -0.56 81.63 31.73
N GLY A 413 -0.59 81.77 33.06
CA GLY A 413 -1.85 81.82 33.85
C GLY A 413 -1.95 80.74 34.94
N PHE A 414 -1.08 79.74 34.91
CA PHE A 414 -0.90 78.82 36.02
C PHE A 414 -0.27 79.48 37.26
N GLY A 415 0.48 80.57 37.08
CA GLY A 415 1.10 81.32 38.18
C GLY A 415 0.12 82.11 39.06
N THR A 416 -1.11 82.33 38.60
CA THR A 416 -2.18 82.97 39.40
C THR A 416 -3.05 81.97 40.16
N LEU A 417 -2.81 80.68 40.00
CA LEU A 417 -3.52 79.62 40.70
C LEU A 417 -2.83 79.32 42.03
N ASP A 418 -3.63 79.03 43.05
CA ASP A 418 -3.15 78.42 44.28
C ASP A 418 -2.71 76.96 44.03
N PRO A 419 -1.84 76.39 44.90
CA PRO A 419 -1.28 75.05 44.67
C PRO A 419 -2.33 73.95 44.45
N ASP A 420 -3.46 74.03 45.15
CA ASP A 420 -4.52 73.01 45.07
C ASP A 420 -5.28 73.13 43.72
N SER A 421 -5.62 74.34 43.29
CA SER A 421 -6.23 74.58 41.96
C SER A 421 -5.28 74.25 40.81
N LEU A 422 -3.97 74.47 41.00
CA LEU A 422 -2.95 74.14 40.00
C LEU A 422 -2.86 72.62 39.78
N ASP A 423 -2.84 71.85 40.87
CA ASP A 423 -2.80 70.39 40.82
C ASP A 423 -4.04 69.81 40.12
N LEU A 424 -5.20 70.40 40.37
CA LEU A 424 -6.47 70.01 39.75
C LEU A 424 -6.50 70.35 38.26
N ALA A 425 -6.04 71.55 37.89
CA ALA A 425 -5.89 71.94 36.48
C ALA A 425 -4.94 71.00 35.73
N LEU A 426 -3.81 70.65 36.32
CA LEU A 426 -2.87 69.68 35.74
C LEU A 426 -3.50 68.30 35.54
N ALA A 427 -4.24 67.79 36.53
CA ALA A 427 -4.94 66.51 36.42
C ALA A 427 -5.97 66.51 35.27
N SER A 428 -6.70 67.62 35.09
CA SER A 428 -7.63 67.79 33.97
C SER A 428 -6.90 67.84 32.62
N LEU A 429 -5.74 68.49 32.53
CA LEU A 429 -4.92 68.47 31.30
C LEU A 429 -4.39 67.07 30.98
N ASP A 430 -3.91 66.33 31.98
CA ASP A 430 -3.44 64.94 31.81
C ASP A 430 -4.56 64.04 31.28
N SER A 431 -5.79 64.21 31.79
CA SER A 431 -6.96 63.46 31.33
C SER A 431 -7.26 63.71 29.83
N LEU A 432 -7.03 64.93 29.37
CA LEU A 432 -7.23 65.31 27.96
C LEU A 432 -6.08 64.87 27.06
N GLN A 433 -4.84 64.87 27.57
CA GLN A 433 -3.73 64.23 26.88
C GLN A 433 -4.00 62.74 26.68
N ALA A 434 -4.52 62.05 27.71
CA ALA A 434 -4.91 60.65 27.63
C ALA A 434 -6.04 60.41 26.60
N ALA A 435 -6.89 61.42 26.37
CA ALA A 435 -7.88 61.41 25.30
C ALA A 435 -7.29 61.65 23.89
N GLY A 436 -5.96 61.70 23.75
CA GLY A 436 -5.25 61.78 22.47
C GLY A 436 -5.03 63.19 21.94
N ARG A 437 -5.17 64.22 22.78
CA ARG A 437 -5.01 65.64 22.38
C ARG A 437 -3.59 66.13 22.68
N GLN A 438 -3.05 67.00 21.83
CA GLN A 438 -1.76 67.65 22.06
C GLN A 438 -1.97 68.95 22.84
N ILE A 439 -1.55 68.96 24.10
CA ILE A 439 -1.63 70.16 24.94
C ILE A 439 -0.21 70.69 25.11
N GLY A 440 0.02 71.91 24.64
CA GLY A 440 1.24 72.67 24.88
C GLY A 440 1.02 73.64 26.04
N VAL A 441 1.74 73.46 27.13
CA VAL A 441 1.71 74.39 28.26
C VAL A 441 3.00 75.19 28.27
N ILE A 442 2.88 76.53 28.28
CA ILE A 442 4.00 77.45 28.49
C ILE A 442 3.84 78.00 29.90
N SER A 443 4.81 77.69 30.77
CA SER A 443 4.80 78.15 32.15
C SER A 443 6.21 78.23 32.74
N HIS A 444 6.42 79.22 33.60
CA HIS A 444 7.61 79.38 34.43
C HIS A 444 7.50 78.70 35.82
N VAL A 445 6.37 78.08 36.13
CA VAL A 445 6.09 77.50 37.45
C VAL A 445 6.83 76.17 37.62
N GLN A 446 7.73 76.08 38.60
CA GLN A 446 8.58 74.90 38.82
C GLN A 446 7.79 73.61 39.12
N THR A 447 6.66 73.70 39.83
CA THR A 447 5.81 72.53 40.15
C THR A 447 5.21 71.89 38.91
N LEU A 448 4.98 72.67 37.85
CA LEU A 448 4.50 72.22 36.54
C LEU A 448 5.58 71.46 35.77
N VAL A 449 6.82 71.96 35.86
CA VAL A 449 8.01 71.36 35.24
C VAL A 449 8.29 69.97 35.79
N GLU A 450 8.06 69.71 37.08
CA GLU A 450 8.33 68.39 37.65
C GLU A 450 7.31 67.32 37.23
N ARG A 451 6.06 67.71 36.94
CA ARG A 451 4.99 66.76 36.59
C ARG A 451 4.95 66.37 35.11
N ILE A 452 5.27 67.30 34.21
CA ILE A 452 5.26 67.00 32.76
C ILE A 452 6.63 66.46 32.35
N GLY A 453 6.71 65.16 32.05
CA GLY A 453 7.97 64.48 31.75
C GLY A 453 8.64 64.89 30.43
N VAL A 454 7.86 65.35 29.43
CA VAL A 454 8.39 65.84 28.13
C VAL A 454 8.45 67.36 28.16
N GLN A 455 9.65 67.92 28.10
CA GLN A 455 9.88 69.35 28.29
C GLN A 455 10.72 69.90 27.15
N ILE A 456 10.38 71.09 26.68
CA ILE A 456 11.29 71.88 25.85
C ILE A 456 11.91 72.92 26.79
N ARG A 457 13.12 72.65 27.28
CA ARG A 457 13.79 73.57 28.21
C ARG A 457 14.47 74.68 27.44
N ILE A 458 14.30 75.91 27.89
CA ILE A 458 14.96 77.08 27.32
C ILE A 458 15.98 77.57 28.35
N GLU A 459 17.27 77.44 28.04
CA GLU A 459 18.36 77.93 28.88
C GLU A 459 18.88 79.26 28.33
N ALA A 460 18.91 80.29 29.17
CA ALA A 460 19.53 81.56 28.81
C ALA A 460 21.06 81.42 28.89
N LEU A 461 21.77 81.67 27.78
CA LEU A 461 23.23 81.57 27.70
C LEU A 461 23.96 82.85 28.14
N GLY A 462 23.21 83.90 28.52
CA GLY A 462 23.73 85.25 28.75
C GLY A 462 23.88 86.04 27.45
N GLY A 463 23.89 87.37 27.53
CA GLY A 463 24.01 88.24 26.35
C GLY A 463 22.74 88.39 25.49
N GLY A 464 21.58 87.93 25.98
CA GLY A 464 20.30 87.96 25.25
C GLY A 464 20.07 86.75 24.34
N GLU A 465 21.00 85.79 24.32
CA GLU A 465 20.86 84.53 23.60
C GLU A 465 20.30 83.45 24.52
N SER A 466 19.38 82.65 23.98
CA SER A 466 18.80 81.49 24.64
C SER A 466 18.96 80.27 23.74
N ARG A 467 19.16 79.12 24.37
CA ARG A 467 19.29 77.84 23.69
C ARG A 467 18.18 76.91 24.11
N VAL A 468 17.60 76.23 23.13
CA VAL A 468 16.67 75.13 23.37
C VAL A 468 17.47 73.88 23.71
N VAL A 469 17.18 73.32 24.88
CA VAL A 469 17.68 72.03 25.34
C VAL A 469 16.52 71.05 25.20
N LEU A 470 16.64 70.15 24.22
CA LEU A 470 15.71 69.05 24.02
C LEU A 470 16.10 67.86 24.93
N PRO A 471 15.13 67.12 25.47
CA PRO A 471 15.37 65.98 26.36
C PRO A 471 15.98 64.78 25.62
#